data_AF-A0A952S0U1-F1
#
_entry.id   AF-A0A952S0U1-F1
#
_cell.length_a   1.000
_cell.length_b   1.000
_cell.length_c   1.000
_cell.angle_alpha   90.00
_cell.angle_beta   90.00
_cell.angle_gamma   90.00
#
_symmetry.space_group_name_H-M   'P 1'
#
loop_
_entity.id
_entity.type
_entity.pdbx_description
1 polymer ?
#
loop_
_entity_poly.entity_id
_entity_poly.type
_entity_poly.pdbx_seq_one_letter_code
_entity_poly.pdbx_strand_id
1 'polypeptide(L)' 'SKNTVTEADIIDFCKLHLADFKCPKTVHFVDDIPKGPTGKLLKRELARTFDRHKVSG' A
#
# COMPACT_ATOMS: atom_id res chain seq x y z
N SER A 1 5.63 -25.36 -3.81
CA SER A 1 4.49 -24.71 -3.13
C SER A 1 4.41 -23.26 -3.58
N LYS A 2 3.24 -22.75 -3.98
CA LYS A 2 3.05 -21.34 -4.35
C LYS A 2 2.57 -20.57 -3.11
N ASN A 3 3.46 -19.86 -2.44
CA ASN A 3 3.14 -18.94 -1.35
C ASN A 3 3.01 -17.52 -1.91
N THR A 4 1.89 -17.23 -2.58
CA THR A 4 1.57 -15.89 -3.07
C THR A 4 0.61 -15.25 -2.07
N VAL A 5 1.01 -14.13 -1.48
CA VAL A 5 0.16 -13.32 -0.61
C VAL A 5 -0.63 -12.34 -1.47
N THR A 6 -1.93 -12.24 -1.22
CA THR A 6 -2.83 -11.33 -1.92
C THR A 6 -3.12 -10.07 -1.10
N GLU A 7 -3.69 -9.06 -1.74
CA GLU A 7 -4.21 -7.87 -1.07
C GLU A 7 -5.27 -8.22 -0.01
N ALA A 8 -6.17 -9.15 -0.35
CA ALA A 8 -7.22 -9.60 0.56
C ALA A 8 -6.64 -10.25 1.84
N ASP A 9 -5.61 -11.08 1.70
CA ASP A 9 -4.95 -11.73 2.84
C ASP A 9 -4.40 -10.70 3.84
N ILE A 10 -3.78 -9.62 3.33
CA ILE A 10 -3.24 -8.55 4.17
C ILE A 10 -4.38 -7.77 4.85
N ILE A 11 -5.44 -7.44 4.11
CA ILE A 11 -6.58 -6.68 4.65
C ILE A 11 -7.30 -7.50 5.72
N ASP A 12 -7.55 -8.78 5.49
CA ASP A 12 -8.24 -9.66 6.44
C ASP A 12 -7.39 -9.93 7.68
N PHE A 13 -6.07 -10.07 7.50
CA PHE A 13 -5.15 -10.06 8.64
C PHE A 13 -5.25 -8.78 9.46
N CYS A 14 -5.31 -7.61 8.83
CA CYS A 14 -5.48 -6.34 9.53
C CYS A 14 -6.83 -6.28 10.28
N LYS A 15 -7.94 -6.69 9.66
CA LYS A 15 -9.27 -6.69 10.31
C LYS A 15 -9.34 -7.58 11.54
N LEU A 16 -8.60 -8.68 11.56
CA LEU A 16 -8.55 -9.58 12.71
C LEU A 16 -7.83 -8.94 13.93
N HIS A 17 -6.89 -8.02 13.70
CA HIS A 17 -5.99 -7.49 14.74
C HIS A 17 -6.15 -6.00 15.02
N LEU A 18 -6.83 -5.24 14.15
CA LEU A 18 -6.97 -3.79 14.21
C LEU A 18 -8.46 -3.41 14.15
N ALA A 19 -8.79 -2.27 14.75
CA ALA A 19 -10.10 -1.66 14.53
C ALA A 19 -10.28 -1.26 13.06
N ASP A 20 -11.52 -1.38 12.54
CA ASP A 20 -11.86 -1.19 11.12
C ASP A 20 -11.29 0.10 10.50
N PHE A 21 -11.34 1.22 11.23
CA PHE A 21 -10.86 2.52 10.73
C PHE A 21 -9.33 2.57 10.50
N LYS A 22 -8.57 1.64 11.06
CA LYS A 22 -7.12 1.51 10.86
C LYS A 22 -6.77 0.54 9.74
N CYS A 23 -7.73 -0.26 9.28
CA CYS A 23 -7.48 -1.22 8.23
C CYS A 23 -7.25 -0.50 6.89
N PRO A 24 -6.25 -0.91 6.10
CA PRO A 24 -6.04 -0.33 4.78
C PRO A 24 -7.23 -0.65 3.88
N LYS A 25 -7.57 0.29 2.98
CA LYS A 25 -8.61 0.08 1.96
C LYS A 25 -8.06 -0.57 0.69
N THR A 26 -6.78 -0.35 0.42
CA THR A 26 -6.05 -0.92 -0.72
C THR A 26 -4.63 -1.26 -0.31
N VAL A 27 -4.04 -2.25 -0.96
CA VAL A 27 -2.64 -2.67 -0.78
C VAL A 27 -1.96 -2.76 -2.15
N HIS A 28 -0.87 -2.02 -2.32
CA HIS A 28 -0.04 -2.08 -3.52
C HIS A 28 1.26 -2.83 -3.21
N PHE A 29 1.53 -3.88 -3.97
CA PHE A 29 2.83 -4.54 -3.96
C PHE A 29 3.74 -3.85 -4.97
N VAL A 30 4.90 -3.41 -4.50
CA VAL A 30 5.91 -2.72 -5.31
C VAL A 30 7.26 -3.36 -5.04
N ASP A 31 8.12 -3.39 -6.05
CA ASP A 31 9.48 -3.90 -5.90
C ASP A 31 10.31 -3.00 -4.98
N ASP A 32 10.08 -1.68 -5.06
CA ASP A 32 10.80 -0.69 -4.28
C ASP A 32 9.91 0.46 -3.80
N ILE A 33 10.30 1.00 -2.64
CA ILE A 33 9.68 2.19 -2.07
C ILE A 33 10.50 3.42 -2.49
N PRO A 34 9.90 4.44 -3.13
CA PRO A 34 10.60 5.64 -3.57
C PRO A 34 11.19 6.39 -2.37
N LYS A 35 12.51 6.55 -2.42
CA LYS A 35 13.31 7.24 -1.41
C LYS A 35 14.13 8.32 -2.07
N GLY A 36 14.32 9.44 -1.37
CA GLY A 36 15.19 10.50 -1.82
C GLY A 36 16.68 10.15 -1.67
N PRO A 37 17.59 11.05 -2.09
CA PRO A 37 19.04 10.84 -2.02
C PRO A 37 19.59 10.55 -0.62
N THR A 38 18.85 10.93 0.43
CA THR A 38 19.20 10.67 1.85
C THR A 38 18.53 9.42 2.42
N GLY A 39 17.87 8.61 1.57
CA GLY A 39 17.16 7.38 1.96
C GLY A 39 15.79 7.59 2.59
N LYS A 40 15.34 8.85 2.76
CA LYS A 40 14.03 9.16 3.32
C LYS A 40 12.90 8.89 2.33
N LEU A 41 11.79 8.37 2.85
CA LEU A 41 10.56 8.12 2.10
C LEU A 41 10.01 9.39 1.44
N LEU A 42 9.72 9.32 0.14
CA LEU A 42 9.09 10.41 -0.59
C LEU A 42 7.56 10.28 -0.54
N LYS A 43 6.95 10.65 0.60
CA LYS A 43 5.49 10.54 0.83
C LYS A 43 4.65 11.21 -0.26
N ARG A 44 5.08 12.37 -0.78
CA ARG A 44 4.36 13.10 -1.85
C ARG A 44 4.36 12.32 -3.17
N GLU A 45 5.45 11.64 -3.46
CA GLU A 45 5.56 10.83 -4.67
C GLU A 45 4.71 9.58 -4.56
N LEU A 46 4.81 8.86 -3.44
CA LEU A 46 3.88 7.75 -3.12
C LEU A 46 2.42 8.16 -3.26
N ALA A 47 2.05 9.30 -2.68
CA ALA A 47 0.69 9.82 -2.78
C ALA A 47 0.29 10.09 -4.23
N ARG A 48 1.16 10.65 -5.07
CA ARG A 48 0.88 10.88 -6.50
C ARG A 48 0.76 9.58 -7.29
N THR A 49 1.60 8.59 -7.01
CA THR A 49 1.65 7.33 -7.74
C THR A 49 0.44 6.44 -7.45
N PHE A 50 -0.05 6.46 -6.21
CA PHE A 50 -1.16 5.61 -5.74
C PHE A 50 -2.42 6.41 -5.41
N ASP A 51 -2.55 7.64 -5.92
CA ASP A 51 -3.76 8.44 -5.73
C ASP A 51 -4.94 7.78 -6.44
N ARG A 52 -5.91 7.29 -5.65
CA ARG A 52 -7.16 6.71 -6.18
C ARG A 52 -7.99 7.70 -6.99
N HIS A 53 -7.74 9.01 -6.89
CA HIS A 53 -8.57 10.05 -7.49
C HIS A 53 -8.13 10.50 -8.89
N LYS A 54 -7.07 9.91 -9.47
CA LYS A 54 -6.52 10.34 -10.78
C LYS A 54 -6.68 9.36 -11.95
N VAL A 55 -7.52 8.33 -11.85
CA VAL A 55 -7.96 7.57 -13.03
C VAL A 55 -9.12 8.31 -13.71
N SER A 56 -8.79 9.42 -14.36
CA SER A 56 -9.63 10.04 -15.39
C SER A 56 -8.68 10.67 -16.41
N GLY A 57 -8.49 9.94 -17.49
CA GLY A 57 -7.60 10.20 -18.62
C GLY A 57 -7.71 9.04 -19.59
#